data_AF-A0A954QUZ4-F1
#
_entry.id   AF-A0A954QUZ4-F1
#
_cell.length_a   1.000
_cell.length_b   1.000
_cell.length_c   1.000
_cell.angle_alpha   90.00
_cell.angle_beta   90.00
_cell.angle_gamma   90.00
#
_symmetry.space_group_name_H-M   'P 1'
#
loop_
_entity.id
_entity.type
_entity.pdbx_description
1 polymer ?
#
loop_
_entity_poly.entity_id
_entity_poly.type
_entity_poly.pdbx_seq_one_letter_code
_entity_poly.pdbx_strand_id
1 'polypeptide(L)'
;MAHCIKSARYVTLLTLISLLYLNAKVQNANAQPPNSSSAADGQQWAILIGAENYRFAAPLAYTINDVDQLALTMRERGGVSARNIVRFVDSADDELRQPLRRSLLSELPKWLEKPGPNDRLLVYFSGHGFQSDDGKLFLAPLDCDPA
;
A
#
# COMPACT_ATOMS: atom_id res chain seq x y z
N MET A 1 10.44 -59.76 3.76
CA MET A 1 9.48 -59.01 2.91
C MET A 1 9.08 -57.71 3.58
N ALA A 2 9.83 -56.61 3.42
CA ALA A 2 9.44 -55.31 3.99
C ALA A 2 10.19 -54.11 3.36
N HIS A 3 10.28 -54.02 2.01
CA HIS A 3 10.97 -52.88 1.38
C HIS A 3 10.24 -52.19 0.21
N CYS A 4 8.96 -52.48 -0.03
CA CYS A 4 8.25 -52.00 -1.22
C CYS A 4 6.91 -51.27 -0.92
N ILE A 5 6.85 -50.42 0.10
CA ILE A 5 5.62 -49.63 0.41
C ILE A 5 5.89 -48.12 0.59
N LYS A 6 7.15 -47.68 0.72
CA LYS A 6 7.46 -46.26 1.00
C LYS A 6 7.60 -45.35 -0.25
N SER A 7 7.80 -45.88 -1.45
CA SER A 7 7.97 -45.04 -2.66
C SER A 7 6.65 -44.57 -3.29
N ALA A 8 5.57 -45.34 -3.11
CA ALA A 8 4.27 -45.03 -3.73
C ALA A 8 3.62 -43.74 -3.17
N ARG A 9 3.82 -43.43 -1.88
CA ARG A 9 3.25 -42.23 -1.23
C ARG A 9 4.00 -40.94 -1.58
N TYR A 10 5.29 -41.04 -1.96
CA TYR A 10 6.13 -39.88 -2.29
C TYR A 10 5.85 -39.36 -3.71
N VAL A 11 5.55 -40.27 -4.65
CA VAL A 11 5.19 -39.92 -6.04
C VAL A 11 3.80 -39.27 -6.13
N THR A 12 2.86 -39.66 -5.27
CA THR A 12 1.53 -39.02 -5.21
C THR A 12 1.60 -37.60 -4.63
N LEU A 13 2.47 -37.34 -3.65
CA LEU A 13 2.61 -36.01 -3.05
C LEU A 13 3.28 -35.01 -4.02
N LEU A 14 4.31 -35.43 -4.76
CA LEU A 14 4.98 -34.58 -5.76
C LEU A 14 4.08 -34.27 -6.97
N THR A 15 3.26 -35.21 -7.42
CA THR A 15 2.30 -34.96 -8.51
C THR A 15 1.19 -34.01 -8.08
N LEU A 16 0.71 -34.09 -6.83
CA LEU A 16 -0.25 -33.13 -6.27
C LEU A 16 0.35 -31.72 -6.12
N ILE A 17 1.60 -31.58 -5.69
CA ILE A 17 2.28 -30.28 -5.62
C ILE A 17 2.47 -29.69 -7.03
N SER A 18 2.88 -30.50 -8.02
CA SER A 18 2.95 -30.04 -9.42
C SER A 18 1.60 -29.67 -10.00
N LEU A 19 0.51 -30.42 -9.69
CA LEU A 19 -0.85 -30.06 -10.11
C LEU A 19 -1.33 -28.75 -9.45
N LEU A 20 -1.01 -28.53 -8.17
CA LEU A 20 -1.31 -27.28 -7.46
C LEU A 20 -0.55 -26.09 -8.08
N TYR A 21 0.73 -26.26 -8.40
CA TYR A 21 1.54 -25.22 -9.06
C TYR A 21 1.04 -24.90 -10.48
N LEU A 22 0.54 -25.90 -11.22
CA LEU A 22 0.03 -25.67 -12.58
C LEU A 22 -1.29 -24.88 -12.56
N ASN A 23 -2.19 -25.17 -11.61
CA ASN A 23 -3.46 -24.44 -11.47
C ASN A 23 -3.25 -22.96 -11.10
N ALA A 24 -2.27 -22.64 -10.24
CA ALA A 24 -1.94 -21.26 -9.90
C ALA A 24 -1.49 -20.43 -11.12
N LYS A 25 -0.74 -21.04 -12.06
CA LYS A 25 -0.32 -20.37 -13.30
C LYS A 25 -1.48 -20.11 -14.26
N VAL A 26 -2.42 -21.04 -14.38
CA VAL A 26 -3.57 -20.93 -15.29
C VAL A 26 -4.57 -19.87 -14.82
N GLN A 27 -4.76 -19.70 -13.50
CA GLN A 27 -5.61 -18.61 -12.99
C GLN A 27 -5.01 -17.21 -13.27
N ASN A 28 -3.69 -17.06 -13.25
CA ASN A 28 -3.03 -15.81 -13.61
C ASN A 28 -3.10 -15.49 -15.11
N ALA A 29 -3.27 -16.48 -15.98
CA ALA A 29 -3.36 -16.29 -17.43
C ALA A 29 -4.78 -15.89 -17.90
N ASN A 30 -5.80 -16.10 -17.06
CA ASN A 30 -7.20 -15.78 -17.37
C ASN A 30 -7.69 -14.48 -16.71
N ALA A 31 -6.76 -13.66 -16.21
CA ALA A 31 -7.06 -12.28 -15.88
C ALA A 31 -7.36 -11.54 -17.20
N GLN A 32 -8.64 -11.44 -17.53
CA GLN A 32 -9.15 -10.53 -18.55
C GLN A 32 -8.49 -9.15 -18.32
N PRO A 33 -7.87 -8.51 -19.33
CA PRO A 33 -7.44 -7.13 -19.17
C PRO A 33 -8.63 -6.33 -18.65
N PRO A 34 -8.46 -5.44 -17.66
CA PRO A 34 -9.56 -4.64 -17.16
C PRO A 34 -10.21 -3.99 -18.37
N ASN A 35 -11.51 -4.28 -18.55
CA ASN A 35 -12.35 -3.70 -19.58
C ASN A 35 -11.96 -2.23 -19.69
N SER A 36 -11.54 -1.82 -20.89
CA SER A 36 -11.09 -0.45 -21.16
C SER A 36 -12.12 0.51 -20.60
N SER A 37 -11.82 1.05 -19.42
CA SER A 37 -12.61 2.06 -18.73
C SER A 37 -12.81 3.17 -19.75
N SER A 38 -14.06 3.36 -20.19
CA SER A 38 -14.36 4.48 -21.06
C SER A 38 -13.81 5.74 -20.41
N ALA A 39 -13.22 6.66 -21.16
CA ALA A 39 -12.65 7.90 -20.61
C ALA A 39 -13.67 8.76 -19.82
N ALA A 40 -14.95 8.36 -19.79
CA ALA A 40 -16.00 8.91 -18.96
C ALA A 40 -15.90 8.49 -17.47
N ASP A 41 -15.32 7.33 -17.15
CA ASP A 41 -15.07 6.91 -15.77
C ASP A 41 -13.73 7.51 -15.31
N GLY A 42 -13.77 8.45 -14.35
CA GLY A 42 -12.57 9.14 -13.87
C GLY A 42 -11.51 8.20 -13.27
N GLN A 43 -10.27 8.69 -13.24
CA GLN A 43 -9.10 7.96 -12.76
C GLN A 43 -9.10 7.83 -11.23
N GLN A 44 -8.37 6.83 -10.73
CA GLN A 44 -8.08 6.70 -9.30
C GLN A 44 -6.72 7.34 -8.97
N TRP A 45 -6.68 8.02 -7.83
CA TRP A 45 -5.51 8.69 -7.26
C TRP A 45 -5.36 8.33 -5.79
N ALA A 46 -4.14 8.40 -5.27
CA ALA A 46 -3.86 8.09 -3.87
C ALA A 46 -2.82 9.02 -3.25
N ILE A 47 -3.06 9.39 -1.99
CA ILE A 47 -2.09 9.95 -1.06
C ILE A 47 -1.96 8.95 0.07
N LEU A 48 -0.78 8.35 0.22
CA LEU A 48 -0.51 7.32 1.22
C LEU A 48 0.58 7.82 2.17
N ILE A 49 0.28 7.90 3.46
CA ILE A 49 1.16 8.47 4.48
C ILE A 49 1.38 7.44 5.57
N GLY A 50 2.64 7.13 5.87
CA GLY A 50 3.05 6.17 6.90
C GLY A 50 4.16 6.78 7.75
N ALA A 51 3.88 7.06 9.01
CA ALA A 51 4.84 7.64 9.95
C ALA A 51 5.14 6.64 11.07
N GLU A 52 6.38 6.14 11.11
CA GLU A 52 6.81 5.03 11.96
C GLU A 52 7.75 5.48 13.08
N ASN A 53 8.88 6.08 12.72
CA ASN A 53 9.97 6.44 13.62
C ASN A 53 9.87 7.90 14.09
N TYR A 54 8.87 8.20 14.91
CA TYR A 54 8.60 9.56 15.41
C TYR A 54 9.79 10.17 16.18
N ARG A 55 9.95 11.49 16.06
CA ARG A 55 11.02 12.24 16.74
C ARG A 55 10.75 12.46 18.23
N PHE A 56 9.48 12.69 18.58
CA PHE A 56 9.06 13.10 19.94
C PHE A 56 7.97 12.20 20.52
N ALA A 57 7.63 11.10 19.84
CA ALA A 57 6.65 10.11 20.29
C ALA A 57 7.23 8.70 20.17
N ALA A 58 6.62 7.73 20.84
CA ALA A 58 7.04 6.33 20.72
C ALA A 58 6.90 5.84 19.27
N PRO A 59 7.87 5.07 18.74
CA PRO A 59 7.77 4.55 17.39
C PRO A 59 6.62 3.54 17.28
N LEU A 60 6.05 3.43 16.09
CA LEU A 60 5.13 2.37 15.73
C LEU A 60 5.86 1.30 14.92
N ALA A 61 5.20 0.18 14.68
CA ALA A 61 5.69 -0.85 13.77
C ALA A 61 4.72 -0.98 12.60
N TYR A 62 5.28 -1.20 11.41
CA TYR A 62 4.56 -1.59 10.19
C TYR A 62 3.80 -0.48 9.47
N THR A 63 3.84 0.78 9.90
CA THR A 63 3.13 1.86 9.20
C THR A 63 3.68 2.07 7.78
N ILE A 64 4.98 1.85 7.58
CA ILE A 64 5.60 1.87 6.23
C ILE A 64 5.08 0.68 5.42
N ASN A 65 5.07 -0.52 6.02
CA ASN A 65 4.59 -1.72 5.35
C ASN A 65 3.11 -1.59 4.93
N ASP A 66 2.26 -0.97 5.75
CA ASP A 66 0.86 -0.71 5.41
C ASP A 66 0.73 0.12 4.13
N VAL A 67 1.50 1.21 4.04
CA VAL A 67 1.57 2.08 2.85
C VAL A 67 2.05 1.30 1.64
N ASP A 68 3.06 0.45 1.80
CA ASP A 68 3.66 -0.32 0.72
C ASP A 68 2.73 -1.39 0.17
N GLN A 69 2.08 -2.14 1.06
CA GLN A 69 1.11 -3.16 0.68
C GLN A 69 -0.13 -2.55 0.03
N LEU A 70 -0.59 -1.39 0.52
CA LEU A 70 -1.71 -0.69 -0.11
C LEU A 70 -1.33 -0.15 -1.48
N ALA A 71 -0.16 0.49 -1.62
CA ALA A 71 0.33 0.97 -2.92
C ALA A 71 0.47 -0.17 -3.94
N LEU A 72 1.02 -1.30 -3.52
CA LEU A 72 1.16 -2.51 -4.34
C LEU A 72 -0.22 -3.03 -4.76
N THR A 73 -1.14 -3.17 -3.81
CA THR A 73 -2.50 -3.67 -4.05
C THR A 73 -3.28 -2.76 -5.01
N MET A 74 -3.18 -1.43 -4.85
CA MET A 74 -3.83 -0.47 -5.75
C MET A 74 -3.28 -0.58 -7.18
N ARG A 75 -1.98 -0.81 -7.34
CA ARG A 75 -1.37 -0.98 -8.65
C ARG A 75 -1.75 -2.32 -9.29
N GLU A 76 -1.56 -3.42 -8.58
CA GLU A 76 -1.67 -4.77 -9.14
C GLU A 76 -3.12 -5.24 -9.26
N ARG A 77 -3.98 -4.87 -8.31
CA ARG A 77 -5.38 -5.32 -8.25
C ARG A 77 -6.35 -4.20 -8.60
N GLY A 78 -6.02 -2.96 -8.26
CA GLY A 78 -6.85 -1.78 -8.53
C GLY A 78 -6.61 -1.14 -9.91
N GLY A 79 -5.56 -1.52 -10.63
CA GLY A 79 -5.20 -0.92 -11.91
C GLY A 79 -4.77 0.55 -11.82
N VAL A 80 -4.44 1.04 -10.62
CA VAL A 80 -4.05 2.43 -10.40
C VAL A 80 -2.65 2.67 -10.97
N SER A 81 -2.52 3.68 -11.82
CA SER A 81 -1.22 4.07 -12.36
C SER A 81 -0.28 4.49 -11.24
N ALA A 82 0.98 4.03 -11.28
CA ALA A 82 1.99 4.41 -10.29
C ALA A 82 2.17 5.94 -10.20
N ARG A 83 1.98 6.67 -11.31
CA ARG A 83 2.06 8.14 -11.35
C ARG A 83 0.91 8.84 -10.60
N ASN A 84 -0.17 8.12 -10.31
CA ASN A 84 -1.35 8.63 -9.60
C ASN A 84 -1.28 8.31 -8.09
N ILE A 85 -0.18 7.70 -7.61
CA ILE A 85 0.04 7.39 -6.20
C ILE A 85 1.22 8.21 -5.70
N VAL A 86 1.01 9.00 -4.65
CA VAL A 86 2.10 9.61 -3.88
C VAL A 86 2.22 8.92 -2.53
N ARG A 87 3.45 8.65 -2.11
CA ARG A 87 3.78 8.04 -0.82
C ARG A 87 4.60 9.02 0.02
N PHE A 88 4.30 9.09 1.30
CA PHE A 88 5.10 9.76 2.31
C PHE A 88 5.48 8.75 3.40
N VAL A 89 6.75 8.36 3.46
CA VAL A 89 7.29 7.41 4.46
C VAL A 89 8.63 7.92 4.97
N ASP A 90 8.91 7.70 6.25
CA ASP A 90 10.14 8.15 6.91
C ASP A 90 11.43 7.55 6.32
N SER A 91 11.36 6.35 5.76
CA SER A 91 12.46 5.68 5.04
C SER A 91 12.72 6.23 3.63
N ALA A 92 12.00 7.25 3.18
CA ALA A 92 12.22 7.85 1.87
C ALA A 92 13.55 8.64 1.83
N ASP A 93 14.31 8.44 0.75
CA ASP A 93 15.58 9.16 0.51
C ASP A 93 15.37 10.67 0.33
N ASP A 94 14.25 11.07 -0.29
CA ASP A 94 13.86 12.47 -0.45
C ASP A 94 13.09 12.94 0.79
N GLU A 95 13.62 13.94 1.49
CA GLU A 95 12.96 14.56 2.64
C GLU A 95 11.56 15.12 2.32
N LEU A 96 11.33 15.56 1.07
CA LEU A 96 10.00 16.01 0.64
C LEU A 96 9.01 14.85 0.51
N ARG A 97 9.48 13.60 0.55
CA ARG A 97 8.69 12.37 0.63
C ARG A 97 8.69 11.75 2.01
N GLN A 98 9.26 12.40 3.02
CA GLN A 98 9.06 12.00 4.41
C GLN A 98 7.79 12.69 4.96
N PRO A 99 7.07 12.06 5.91
CA PRO A 99 5.83 12.60 6.48
C PRO A 99 6.11 13.69 7.54
N LEU A 100 7.02 14.61 7.23
CA LEU A 100 7.30 15.80 8.03
C LEU A 100 6.20 16.83 7.81
N ARG A 101 5.88 17.61 8.84
CA ARG A 101 4.86 18.67 8.76
C ARG A 101 5.15 19.63 7.59
N ARG A 102 6.42 20.02 7.42
CA ARG A 102 6.86 20.88 6.31
C ARG A 102 6.57 20.24 4.95
N SER A 103 7.00 19.00 4.75
CA SER A 103 6.85 18.27 3.48
C SER A 103 5.38 18.06 3.12
N LEU A 104 4.55 17.64 4.08
CA LEU A 104 3.11 17.45 3.87
C LEU A 104 2.42 18.77 3.49
N LEU A 105 2.69 19.87 4.20
CA LEU A 105 2.08 21.17 3.90
C LEU A 105 2.54 21.75 2.56
N SER A 106 3.75 21.46 2.11
CA SER A 106 4.25 21.97 0.81
C SER A 106 3.86 21.09 -0.37
N GLU A 107 3.78 19.77 -0.20
CA GLU A 107 3.63 18.82 -1.31
C GLU A 107 2.19 18.37 -1.53
N LEU A 108 1.37 18.27 -0.49
CA LEU A 108 -0.03 17.84 -0.64
C LEU A 108 -0.84 18.79 -1.54
N PRO A 109 -0.77 20.13 -1.39
CA PRO A 109 -1.50 21.04 -2.27
C PRO A 109 -1.12 20.86 -3.75
N LYS A 110 0.19 20.81 -4.04
CA LYS A 110 0.71 20.59 -5.40
C LYS A 110 0.25 19.25 -5.98
N TRP A 111 0.13 18.23 -5.14
CA TRP A 111 -0.34 16.92 -5.56
C TRP A 111 -1.83 16.94 -5.88
N LEU A 112 -2.63 17.63 -5.06
CA LEU A 112 -4.08 17.76 -5.18
C LEU A 112 -4.54 18.58 -6.39
N GLU A 113 -3.63 19.31 -7.06
CA GLU A 113 -3.90 20.00 -8.33
C GLU A 113 -4.00 19.05 -9.53
N LYS A 114 -3.56 17.80 -9.41
CA LYS A 114 -3.47 16.85 -10.53
C LYS A 114 -4.77 16.09 -10.85
N PRO A 115 -5.55 15.60 -9.86
CA PRO A 115 -6.80 14.90 -10.12
C PRO A 115 -7.87 15.83 -10.72
N GLY A 116 -8.65 15.33 -11.66
CA GLY A 116 -9.79 16.03 -12.26
C GLY A 116 -11.09 15.90 -11.46
N PRO A 117 -12.16 16.61 -11.85
CA PRO A 117 -13.43 16.65 -11.11
C PRO A 117 -14.19 15.30 -11.04
N ASN A 118 -13.94 14.39 -11.99
CA ASN A 118 -14.55 13.06 -12.02
C ASN A 118 -13.65 11.98 -11.41
N ASP A 119 -12.42 12.35 -11.02
CA ASP A 119 -11.45 11.41 -10.46
C ASP A 119 -11.80 11.08 -9.01
N ARG A 120 -11.31 9.93 -8.55
CA ARG A 120 -11.47 9.45 -7.17
C ARG A 120 -10.13 9.52 -6.45
N LEU A 121 -10.11 10.15 -5.29
CA LEU A 121 -8.93 10.25 -4.45
C LEU A 121 -9.08 9.41 -3.18
N LEU A 122 -8.14 8.50 -2.95
CA LEU A 122 -7.94 7.85 -1.66
C LEU A 122 -6.90 8.63 -0.85
N VAL A 123 -7.23 8.96 0.40
CA VAL A 123 -6.26 9.44 1.38
C VAL A 123 -6.15 8.38 2.47
N TYR A 124 -4.94 7.87 2.67
CA TYR A 124 -4.64 6.86 3.67
C TYR A 124 -3.52 7.34 4.59
N PHE A 125 -3.73 7.18 5.89
CA PHE A 125 -2.76 7.55 6.92
C PHE A 125 -2.62 6.37 7.90
N SER A 126 -1.38 5.93 8.12
CA SER A 126 -1.01 4.98 9.18
C SER A 126 0.02 5.64 10.09
N GLY A 127 -0.31 5.81 11.36
CA GLY A 127 0.48 6.59 12.31
C GLY A 127 -0.28 6.93 13.60
N HIS A 128 0.33 7.76 14.44
CA HIS A 128 -0.29 8.27 15.67
C HIS A 128 -1.39 9.29 15.36
N GLY A 129 -2.37 9.32 16.26
CA GLY A 129 -3.31 10.41 16.39
C GLY A 129 -3.24 10.98 17.80
N PHE A 130 -3.28 12.31 17.91
CA PHE A 130 -3.26 13.01 19.20
C PHE A 130 -4.52 13.83 19.38
N GLN A 131 -4.93 13.98 20.64
CA GLN A 131 -6.02 14.85 21.04
C GLN A 131 -5.46 16.07 21.74
N SER A 132 -5.88 17.26 21.35
CA SER A 132 -5.57 18.51 22.08
C SER A 132 -6.47 18.68 23.31
N ASP A 133 -6.09 19.60 24.19
CA ASP A 133 -6.86 19.95 25.38
C ASP A 133 -8.30 20.40 25.09
N ASP A 134 -8.53 21.04 23.93
CA ASP A 134 -9.87 21.44 23.46
C ASP A 134 -10.64 20.31 22.77
N GLY A 135 -10.11 19.09 22.79
CA GLY A 135 -10.76 17.87 22.33
C GLY A 135 -10.62 17.57 20.84
N LYS A 136 -9.87 18.38 20.07
CA LYS A 136 -9.66 18.14 18.63
C LYS A 136 -8.69 16.99 18.41
N LEU A 137 -8.98 16.16 17.41
CA LEU A 137 -8.13 15.04 17.00
C LEU A 137 -7.29 15.43 15.80
N PHE A 138 -6.00 15.10 15.86
CA PHE A 138 -5.00 15.39 14.83
C PHE A 138 -4.30 14.11 14.40
N LEU A 139 -4.00 14.01 13.10
CA LEU A 139 -3.05 13.03 12.58
C LEU A 139 -1.64 13.58 12.79
N ALA A 140 -0.74 12.77 13.32
CA ALA A 140 0.60 13.20 13.70
C ALA A 140 1.60 13.07 12.53
N PRO A 141 2.22 14.17 12.06
CA PRO A 141 3.43 14.08 11.26
C PRO A 141 4.57 13.43 12.05
N LEU A 142 5.62 12.98 11.35
CA LEU A 142 6.81 12.33 11.94
C LEU A 142 7.51 13.19 13.00
N ASP A 143 7.45 14.51 12.83
CA ASP A 143 8.01 15.54 13.69
C ASP A 143 6.98 16.20 14.62
N CYS A 144 5.83 15.56 14.85
CA CYS A 144 4.86 16.01 15.84
C CYS A 144 5.44 15.94 17.25
N ASP A 145 5.38 17.05 17.98
CA ASP A 145 5.68 17.13 19.41
C ASP A 145 4.35 17.21 20.18
N PRO A 146 3.97 16.17 20.95
CA PRO A 146 2.71 16.15 21.70
C PRO A 146 2.80 16.88 23.06
N ALA A 147 3.97 17.39 23.44
CA ALA A 147 4.20 18.06 24.73
C ALA A 147 3.72 19.51 24.79
#